data_AF-A0A955QJY0-F1
#
_entry.id   AF-A0A955QJY0-F1
#
_cell.length_a   1.000
_cell.length_b   1.000
_cell.length_c   1.000
_cell.angle_alpha   90.00
_cell.angle_beta   90.00
_cell.angle_gamma   90.00
#
_symmetry.space_group_name_H-M   'P 1'
#
loop_
_entity.id
_entity.type
_entity.pdbx_description
1 polymer ?
#
loop_
_entity_poly.entity_id
_entity_poly.type
_entity_poly.pdbx_seq_one_letter_code
_entity_poly.pdbx_strand_id
1 'polypeptide(L)' 'MILLCIRWYVTYKLSYHDLVEMMDERGISLAHTTILRWVQQYIPKFENQ' A
#
# COMPACT_ATOMS: atom_id res chain seq x y z
N MET A 1 -6.11 8.05 0.68
CA MET A 1 -5.66 7.15 -0.39
C MET A 1 -4.54 6.24 0.12
N ILE A 2 -3.32 6.72 0.35
CA ILE A 2 -2.25 5.80 0.74
C ILE A 2 -2.29 5.35 2.20
N LEU A 3 -2.80 6.18 3.11
CA LEU A 3 -3.06 5.72 4.49
C LEU A 3 -4.06 4.54 4.52
N LEU A 4 -4.99 4.47 3.56
CA LEU A 4 -5.94 3.35 3.44
C LEU A 4 -5.22 2.09 2.95
N CYS A 5 -4.30 2.23 1.99
CA CYS A 5 -3.46 1.13 1.51
C CYS A 5 -2.59 0.55 2.63
N ILE A 6 -1.92 1.44 3.38
CA ILE A 6 -1.07 1.04 4.51
C ILE A 6 -1.94 0.42 5.62
N ARG A 7 -3.13 0.96 5.88
CA ARG A 7 -4.07 0.37 6.84
C ARG A 7 -4.51 -1.02 6.40
N TRP A 8 -4.80 -1.24 5.12
CA TRP A 8 -5.16 -2.56 4.59
C TRP A 8 -3.99 -3.54 4.61
N TYR A 9 -2.79 -3.06 4.29
CA TYR A 9 -1.55 -3.83 4.44
C TYR A 9 -1.36 -4.32 5.87
N VAL A 10 -1.49 -3.44 6.86
CA VAL A 10 -1.31 -3.79 8.29
C VAL A 10 -2.48 -4.60 8.85
N THR A 11 -3.72 -4.23 8.52
CA THR A 11 -4.94 -4.80 9.13
C THR A 11 -5.28 -6.16 8.55
N TYR A 12 -5.11 -6.32 7.23
CA TYR A 12 -5.51 -7.53 6.51
C TYR A 12 -4.33 -8.37 6.02
N LYS A 13 -3.07 -7.95 6.28
CA LYS A 13 -1.85 -8.58 5.75
C LYS A 13 -1.90 -8.80 4.23
N LEU A 14 -2.49 -7.85 3.50
CA LEU A 14 -2.59 -7.95 2.05
C LEU A 14 -1.21 -7.79 1.39
N SER A 15 -0.99 -8.52 0.30
CA SER A 15 0.21 -8.36 -0.51
C SER A 15 0.17 -7.03 -1.27
N TYR A 16 1.33 -6.53 -1.67
CA TYR A 16 1.43 -5.32 -2.50
C TYR A 16 0.67 -5.45 -3.82
N HIS A 17 0.59 -6.67 -4.37
CA HIS A 17 -0.11 -6.96 -5.61
C HIS A 17 -1.63 -6.78 -5.46
N ASP A 18 -2.24 -7.40 -4.44
CA ASP A 18 -3.65 -7.23 -4.12
C ASP A 18 -4.01 -5.75 -3.90
N LEU A 19 -3.12 -5.00 -3.24
CA LEU A 19 -3.30 -3.57 -3.05
C LEU A 19 -3.32 -2.78 -4.36
N VAL A 20 -2.50 -3.16 -5.33
CA VAL A 20 -2.46 -2.50 -6.64
C VAL A 20 -3.70 -2.88 -7.45
N GLU A 21 -4.09 -4.16 -7.47
CA GLU A 21 -5.31 -4.62 -8.13
C GLU A 21 -6.55 -3.91 -7.58
N MET A 22 -6.72 -3.83 -6.26
CA MET A 22 -7.86 -3.12 -5.67
C MET A 22 -7.89 -1.61 -6.00
N MET A 23 -6.73 -1.00 -6.25
CA MET A 23 -6.65 0.41 -6.66
C MET A 23 -6.95 0.56 -8.14
N ASP A 24 -6.48 -0.37 -8.97
CA ASP A 24 -6.80 -0.44 -10.39
C ASP A 24 -8.30 -0.68 -10.61
N GLU A 25 -8.92 -1.59 -9.85
CA GLU A 25 -10.38 -1.82 -9.86
C GLU A 25 -11.19 -0.58 -9.47
N ARG A 26 -10.61 0.32 -8.67
CA ARG A 26 -11.22 1.60 -8.29
C ARG A 26 -10.99 2.70 -9.34
N GLY A 27 -10.38 2.38 -10.48
CA GLY A 27 -10.02 3.33 -11.54
C GLY A 27 -8.80 4.18 -11.20
N ILE A 28 -8.04 3.81 -10.18
CA ILE A 28 -6.84 4.52 -9.72
C ILE A 28 -5.65 3.73 -10.24
N SER A 29 -5.17 4.09 -11.43
CA SER A 29 -3.96 3.49 -12.00
C SER A 29 -2.75 3.95 -11.18
N LEU A 30 -2.37 3.14 -10.20
CA LEU A 30 -1.16 3.31 -9.41
C LEU A 30 -0.12 2.32 -9.91
N ALA A 31 0.96 2.86 -10.47
CA ALA A 31 2.09 2.02 -10.83
C ALA A 31 2.57 1.24 -9.60
N HIS A 32 2.84 -0.05 -9.78
CA HIS A 32 3.34 -0.96 -8.75
C HIS A 32 4.54 -0.36 -8.00
N THR A 33 5.39 0.39 -8.72
CA THR A 33 6.55 1.11 -8.21
C THR A 33 6.21 2.21 -7.21
N THR A 34 5.04 2.84 -7.32
CA THR A 34 4.59 3.91 -6.39
C THR A 34 4.24 3.31 -5.03
N ILE A 35 3.47 2.23 -5.00
CA ILE A 35 3.10 1.56 -3.74
C ILE A 35 4.35 1.01 -3.04
N LEU A 36 5.27 0.42 -3.80
CA LEU A 36 6.54 -0.09 -3.29
C LEU A 36 7.40 1.02 -2.66
N ARG A 37 7.47 2.20 -3.28
CA ARG A 37 8.17 3.38 -2.74
C ARG A 37 7.56 3.90 -1.46
N TRP A 38 6.23 3.96 -1.39
CA TRP A 38 5.53 4.40 -0.18
C TRP A 38 5.75 3.42 0.95
N VAL A 39 5.60 2.13 0.70
CA VAL A 39 5.87 1.09 1.67
C VAL A 39 7.29 1.18 2.21
N GLN A 40 8.32 1.26 1.35
CA GLN A 40 9.70 1.41 1.82
C GLN A 40 9.90 2.67 2.68
N GLN A 41 9.18 3.76 2.40
CA GLN A 41 9.26 4.99 3.17
C GLN A 41 8.47 4.93 4.49
N TYR A 42 7.39 4.15 4.55
CA TYR A 42 6.48 4.09 5.70
C TYR A 42 6.75 2.91 6.64
N ILE A 43 7.25 1.76 6.16
CA ILE A 43 7.65 0.61 6.98
C ILE A 43 8.56 1.03 8.16
N PRO A 44 9.68 1.77 7.96
CA PRO A 44 10.54 2.19 9.08
C PRO A 44 9.87 3.21 10.02
N LYS A 45 8.81 3.90 9.57
CA LYS A 45 8.02 4.82 10.41
C LYS A 45 7.00 4.08 11.27
N PHE A 46 6.53 2.91 10.84
CA PHE A 46 5.56 2.09 11.59
C PHE A 46 6.26 1.10 12.53
N GLU A 47 7.49 0.67 12.22
CA GLU A 47 8.27 -0.25 13.08
C GLU A 47 8.85 0.44 14.34
N ASN A 48 8.89 1.77 14.37
CA ASN A 48 9.35 2.58 15.52
C ASN A 48 8.20 3.11 16.40
N GLN A 49 7.01 2.48 16.40
CA GLN A 49 5.90 2.83 17.30
C GLN A 49 5.61 1.71 18.30
#